data_AF-A0A954H2F8-F1
#
_entry.id   AF-A0A954H2F8-F1
#
_cell.length_a   1.000
_cell.length_b   1.000
_cell.length_c   1.000
_cell.angle_alpha   90.00
_cell.angle_beta   90.00
_cell.angle_gamma   90.00
#
_symmetry.space_group_name_H-M   'P 1'
#
loop_
_entity.id
_entity.type
_entity.pdbx_description
1 polymer ?
#
loop_
_entity_poly.entity_id
_entity_poly.type
_entity_poly.pdbx_seq_one_letter_code
_entity_poly.pdbx_strand_id
1 'polypeptide(L)' 'HTSRLARVHITTAPQGIAAPGTAYRMDELPLPLKPALKSPYPSDEEVVRRINEAIAAKPFWMPDGSQPQMITNQV' A
#
# COMPACT_ATOMS: atom_id res chain seq x y z
N HIS A 1 14.71 -4.76 13.78
CA HIS A 1 13.67 -5.20 12.81
C HIS A 1 12.37 -4.54 13.22
N THR A 2 11.86 -3.59 12.42
CA THR A 2 10.69 -2.75 12.75
C THR A 2 9.43 -3.56 12.98
N SER A 3 9.26 -4.67 12.27
CA SER A 3 8.14 -5.61 12.42
C SER A 3 7.99 -6.18 13.84
N ARG A 4 9.06 -6.26 14.64
CA ARG A 4 9.00 -6.74 16.04
C ARG A 4 8.33 -5.73 16.99
N LEU A 5 8.30 -4.45 16.61
CA LEU A 5 7.64 -3.40 17.37
C LEU A 5 6.21 -3.14 16.88
N ALA A 6 5.86 -3.59 15.67
CA ALA A 6 4.55 -3.37 15.09
C ALA A 6 3.51 -4.35 15.66
N ARG A 7 2.30 -3.86 15.94
CA ARG A 7 1.16 -4.73 16.32
C ARG A 7 0.71 -5.62 15.16
N VAL A 8 0.84 -5.13 13.94
CA VAL A 8 0.49 -5.84 12.71
C VAL A 8 1.61 -5.61 11.69
N HIS A 9 2.03 -6.68 11.02
CA HIS A 9 2.98 -6.64 9.92
C HIS A 9 2.38 -7.41 8.74
N ILE A 10 2.30 -6.77 7.57
CA ILE A 10 1.77 -7.36 6.34
C ILE A 10 2.94 -7.55 5.38
N THR A 11 3.18 -8.79 4.95
CA THR A 11 4.23 -9.12 3.97
C THR A 11 3.73 -8.86 2.55
N THR A 12 4.46 -8.07 1.79
CA THR A 12 4.14 -7.68 0.41
C THR A 12 5.21 -8.14 -0.58
N ALA A 13 4.88 -8.11 -1.88
CA ALA A 13 5.80 -8.40 -2.95
C ALA A 13 6.78 -7.23 -3.15
N PRO A 14 8.10 -7.47 -3.15
CA PRO A 14 9.10 -6.42 -3.31
C PRO A 14 9.01 -5.76 -4.69
N GLN A 15 8.87 -4.44 -4.70
CA GLN A 15 8.77 -3.64 -5.93
C GLN A 15 10.07 -3.75 -6.76
N GLY A 16 9.92 -3.85 -8.08
CA GLY A 16 11.01 -4.03 -9.04
C GLY A 16 11.65 -5.41 -9.07
N ILE A 17 11.38 -6.27 -8.09
CA ILE A 17 11.78 -7.69 -8.11
C ILE A 17 10.58 -8.56 -8.49
N ALA A 18 9.46 -8.38 -7.80
CA ALA A 18 8.27 -9.22 -7.94
C ALA A 18 6.93 -8.46 -8.11
N ALA A 19 6.92 -7.14 -7.93
CA ALA A 19 5.80 -6.26 -8.25
C ALA A 19 6.27 -5.08 -9.12
N PRO A 20 5.50 -4.66 -10.14
CA PRO A 20 5.89 -3.52 -10.99
C PRO A 20 5.70 -2.19 -10.25
N GLY A 21 6.14 -1.10 -10.88
CA GLY A 21 5.82 0.25 -10.45
C GLY A 21 6.82 1.28 -10.95
N THR A 22 6.79 2.48 -10.37
CA THR A 22 7.66 3.59 -10.77
C THR A 22 8.50 4.01 -9.57
N ALA A 23 9.82 3.98 -9.73
CA ALA A 23 10.74 4.63 -8.80
C ALA A 23 11.13 5.99 -9.36
N TYR A 24 11.33 6.96 -8.48
CA TYR A 24 11.91 8.24 -8.86
C TYR A 24 13.38 8.23 -8.50
N ARG A 25 14.22 8.55 -9.48
CA ARG A 25 15.65 8.75 -9.25
C ARG A 25 15.86 10.12 -8.57
N MET A 26 17.06 10.37 -8.05
CA MET A 26 17.37 11.61 -7.31
C MET A 26 17.22 12.89 -8.14
N ASP A 27 17.21 12.79 -9.47
CA ASP A 27 16.91 13.87 -10.40
C ASP A 27 15.43 13.92 -10.81
N GLU A 28 14.55 13.31 -10.01
CA GLU A 28 13.09 13.25 -10.20
C GLU A 28 12.66 12.55 -11.49
N LEU A 29 13.58 11.87 -12.19
CA LEU A 29 13.24 11.13 -13.39
C LEU A 29 12.47 9.86 -13.00
N PRO A 30 11.25 9.65 -13.54
CA PRO A 30 10.50 8.42 -13.30
C PRO A 30 11.15 7.25 -14.05
N LEU A 31 11.38 6.17 -13.33
CA LEU A 31 11.94 4.92 -13.84
C LEU A 31 10.92 3.80 -13.66
N PRO A 32 10.37 3.23 -14.75
CA PRO A 32 9.49 2.07 -14.66
C PRO A 32 10.31 0.83 -14.26
N LEU A 33 9.92 0.22 -13.15
CA LEU A 33 10.52 -0.98 -12.61
C LEU A 33 9.94 -2.23 -13.29
N LYS A 34 10.81 -3.16 -13.68
CA LYS A 34 10.45 -4.39 -14.41
C LYS A 34 10.72 -5.62 -13.53
N PRO A 35 9.68 -6.26 -12.98
CA PRO A 35 9.85 -7.45 -12.14
C PRO A 35 10.48 -8.61 -12.90
N ALA A 36 11.43 -9.29 -12.26
CA ALA A 36 12.08 -10.48 -12.80
C ALA A 36 11.43 -11.78 -12.30
N LEU A 37 10.73 -11.74 -11.17
CA LEU A 37 10.14 -12.89 -10.50
C LEU A 37 8.64 -12.70 -10.27
N LYS A 38 7.92 -13.80 -10.08
CA LYS A 38 6.53 -13.77 -9.61
C LYS A 38 6.53 -14.00 -8.10
N SER A 39 5.68 -13.27 -7.38
CA SER A 39 5.48 -13.45 -5.93
C SER A 39 4.07 -13.96 -5.66
N PRO A 40 3.88 -14.83 -4.65
CA PRO A 40 2.55 -15.18 -4.14
C PRO A 40 1.94 -14.07 -3.26
N TYR A 41 2.72 -13.07 -2.86
CA TYR A 41 2.27 -11.95 -2.02
C TYR A 41 1.68 -10.81 -2.87
N PRO A 42 0.73 -10.02 -2.33
CA PRO A 42 0.18 -8.85 -3.00
C PRO A 42 1.20 -7.70 -3.10
N SER A 43 0.98 -6.74 -3.99
CA SER A 43 1.72 -5.46 -3.99
C SER A 43 1.32 -4.58 -2.79
N ASP A 44 2.15 -3.59 -2.45
CA ASP A 44 1.84 -2.61 -1.40
C ASP A 44 0.57 -1.82 -1.72
N GLU A 45 0.41 -1.41 -2.99
CA GLU A 45 -0.78 -0.71 -3.50
C GLU A 45 -2.06 -1.54 -3.25
N GLU A 46 -2.02 -2.82 -3.60
CA GLU A 46 -3.15 -3.74 -3.41
C GLU A 46 -3.53 -3.89 -1.93
N VAL A 47 -2.54 -3.93 -1.04
CA VAL A 47 -2.77 -3.97 0.41
C VAL A 47 -3.45 -2.68 0.89
N VAL A 48 -2.94 -1.52 0.50
CA VAL A 48 -3.53 -0.22 0.89
C VAL A 48 -4.95 -0.07 0.34
N ARG A 49 -5.18 -0.46 -0.92
CA ARG A 49 -6.51 -0.46 -1.54
C ARG A 49 -7.50 -1.31 -0.75
N ARG A 50 -7.14 -2.55 -0.41
CA ARG A 50 -7.99 -3.45 0.40
C ARG A 50 -8.25 -2.91 1.80
N ILE A 51 -7.28 -2.27 2.42
CA ILE A 51 -7.45 -1.61 3.72
C ILE A 51 -8.49 -0.48 3.60
N ASN A 52 -8.37 0.37 2.58
CA ASN A 52 -9.31 1.45 2.33
C ASN A 52 -10.74 0.93 2.07
N GLU A 53 -10.88 -0.12 1.28
CA GLU A 53 -12.19 -0.78 1.03
C GLU A 53 -12.79 -1.35 2.32
N ALA A 54 -11.98 -2.01 3.15
CA ALA A 54 -12.44 -2.56 4.42
C ALA A 54 -12.84 -1.47 5.43
N ILE A 55 -12.14 -0.33 5.41
CA ILE A 55 -12.44 0.87 6.21
C ILE A 55 -13.76 1.49 5.73
N ALA A 56 -13.93 1.69 4.42
CA ALA A 56 -15.14 2.28 3.84
C ALA A 56 -16.38 1.42 4.13
N ALA A 57 -16.26 0.10 4.13
CA ALA A 57 -17.33 -0.83 4.50
C ALA A 57 -17.70 -0.79 6.00
N LYS A 58 -16.89 -0.13 6.83
CA LYS A 58 -17.07 -0.04 8.30
C LYS A 58 -17.13 1.43 8.74
N PRO A 59 -18.27 2.12 8.63
CA PRO A 59 -18.34 3.55 8.94
C PRO A 59 -18.09 3.91 10.42
N PHE A 60 -18.01 2.94 11.35
CA PHE A 60 -18.01 3.17 12.79
C PHE A 60 -16.74 2.71 13.55
N TRP A 61 -15.67 2.27 12.87
CA TRP A 61 -14.50 1.70 13.59
C TRP A 61 -13.60 2.75 14.26
N MET A 62 -13.84 4.05 14.03
CA MET A 62 -13.15 5.11 14.77
C MET A 62 -13.65 5.11 16.24
N PRO A 63 -12.74 5.17 17.24
CA PRO A 63 -13.13 5.15 18.66
C PRO A 63 -14.08 6.28 19.08
N ASP A 64 -14.09 7.39 18.35
CA ASP A 64 -14.92 8.58 18.58
C ASP A 64 -16.21 8.60 17.72
N GLY A 65 -16.45 7.56 16.91
CA GLY A 65 -17.61 7.47 16.02
C GLY A 65 -17.54 8.38 14.79
N SER A 66 -16.39 9.04 14.55
CA SER A 66 -16.18 9.85 13.35
C SER A 66 -16.07 8.98 12.10
N GLN A 67 -16.46 9.54 10.95
CA GLN A 67 -16.22 8.89 9.66
C GLN A 67 -14.80 9.23 9.17
N PRO A 68 -14.06 8.26 8.59
CA PRO A 68 -12.78 8.55 7.97
C PRO A 68 -12.96 9.61 6.88
N GLN A 69 -12.11 10.64 6.89
CA GLN A 69 -12.07 11.63 5.81
C GLN A 69 -11.64 10.90 4.52
N MET A 70 -12.59 10.63 3.64
CA MET A 70 -12.32 10.03 2.34
C MET A 70 -11.60 11.08 1.49
N ILE A 71 -10.37 10.79 1.03
CA ILE A 71 -9.69 11.64 0.05
C ILE A 71 -10.44 11.48 -1.28
N THR A 72 -11.42 12.36 -1.50
CA THR A 72 -12.19 12.45 -2.74
C THR A 72 -11.32 13.14 -3.79
N ASN A 73 -10.72 12.37 -4.69
CA ASN A 73 -10.01 12.79 -5.91
C ASN A 73 -8.79 13.73 -5.74
N GLN A 74 -7.61 13.20 -6.04
CA GLN A 74 -6.59 13.94 -6.78
C GLN A 74 -6.50 13.27 -8.16
N VAL A 75 -7.23 13.86 -9.13
CA VAL A 75 -7.01 13.66 -10.57
C VAL A 75 -6.20 14.84 -11.07
#